data_AF-A0A182YIW4-F1
#
_entry.id   AF-A0A182YIW4-F1
#
_cell.length_a   1.000
_cell.length_b   1.000
_cell.length_c   1.000
_cell.angle_alpha   90.00
_cell.angle_beta   90.00
_cell.angle_gamma   90.00
#
_symmetry.space_group_name_H-M   'P 1'
#
loop_
_entity.id
_entity.type
_entity.pdbx_description
1 polymer ?
#
loop_
_entity_poly.entity_id
_entity_poly.type
_entity_poly.pdbx_seq_one_letter_code
_entity_poly.pdbx_strand_id
1 'polypeptide(L)'
;LSCYQCSSEHASNCDTEQRRDELQKCRYHRNNDGCFTRIYGDTVIRGCISDLGSDTDPCKGWKRSDCHACYDDGCNYVSRNVLRNSSSFSGTSLRTSLFFVLHYFLVLFG
;
A
#
# COMPACT_ATOMS: atom_id res chain seq x y z
N LEU A 1 -12.20 10.07 1.63
CA LEU A 1 -11.06 9.31 1.10
C LEU A 1 -10.27 10.14 0.09
N SER A 2 -8.95 10.15 0.22
CA SER A 2 -7.98 10.70 -0.72
C SER A 2 -6.93 9.64 -1.04
N CYS A 3 -6.55 9.53 -2.30
CA CYS A 3 -5.59 8.55 -2.78
C CYS A 3 -4.52 9.23 -3.64
N TYR A 4 -3.38 8.57 -3.80
CA TYR A 4 -2.46 8.92 -4.87
C TYR A 4 -3.06 8.50 -6.21
N GLN A 5 -3.04 9.40 -7.19
CA GLN A 5 -3.65 9.22 -8.50
C GLN A 5 -2.61 9.58 -9.56
N CYS A 6 -1.94 8.58 -10.11
CA CYS A 6 -0.85 8.78 -11.06
C CYS A 6 -0.57 7.54 -11.92
N SER A 7 0.20 7.74 -12.99
CA SER A 7 0.77 6.66 -13.81
C SER A 7 2.26 6.92 -14.01
N SER A 8 3.10 5.89 -13.83
CA SER A 8 4.55 6.00 -14.08
C SER A 8 4.91 6.21 -15.55
N GLU A 9 3.93 6.06 -16.45
CA GLU A 9 4.07 6.43 -17.86
C GLU A 9 4.15 7.95 -18.06
N HIS A 10 3.45 8.72 -17.21
CA HIS A 10 3.35 10.18 -17.32
C HIS A 10 4.11 10.92 -16.21
N ALA A 11 4.35 10.25 -15.08
CA ALA A 11 4.95 10.83 -13.88
C ALA A 11 5.98 9.86 -13.31
N SER A 12 7.27 10.13 -13.54
CA SER A 12 8.37 9.24 -13.13
C SER A 12 8.42 8.98 -11.62
N ASN A 13 7.92 9.89 -10.79
CA ASN A 13 7.81 9.72 -9.34
C ASN A 13 6.72 8.70 -8.92
N CYS A 14 5.79 8.33 -9.79
CA CYS A 14 4.65 7.46 -9.44
C CYS A 14 5.10 6.02 -9.06
N ASP A 15 6.26 5.57 -9.53
CA ASP A 15 6.80 4.25 -9.21
C ASP A 15 7.50 4.19 -7.84
N THR A 16 7.90 5.36 -7.33
CA THR A 16 8.53 5.53 -6.02
C THR A 16 7.51 5.61 -4.89
N GLU A 17 7.99 5.74 -3.66
CA GLU A 17 7.15 5.99 -2.50
C GLU A 17 6.53 7.39 -2.60
N GLN A 18 5.21 7.46 -2.45
CA GLN A 18 4.47 8.71 -2.64
C GLN A 18 4.50 9.58 -1.38
N ARG A 19 4.56 10.90 -1.58
CA ARG A 19 4.63 11.89 -0.49
C ARG A 19 3.30 12.56 -0.27
N ARG A 20 2.99 12.90 0.99
CA ARG A 20 1.67 13.37 1.44
C ARG A 20 1.10 14.56 0.66
N ASP A 21 1.95 15.39 0.07
CA ASP A 21 1.60 16.55 -0.75
C ASP A 21 0.91 16.20 -2.08
N GLU A 22 1.02 14.95 -2.54
CA GLU A 22 0.43 14.48 -3.80
C GLU A 22 -0.94 13.80 -3.62
N LEU A 23 -1.52 13.83 -2.41
CA LEU A 23 -2.84 13.26 -2.13
C LEU A 23 -3.94 14.00 -2.89
N GLN A 24 -4.79 13.25 -3.60
CA GLN A 24 -5.93 13.80 -4.32
C GLN A 24 -7.22 13.16 -3.83
N LYS A 25 -8.28 13.97 -3.66
CA LYS A 25 -9.60 13.48 -3.31
C LYS A 25 -10.15 12.59 -4.42
N CYS A 26 -10.79 11.49 -4.05
CA CYS A 26 -11.50 10.64 -5.02
C CYS A 26 -12.73 11.37 -5.54
N ARG A 27 -12.91 11.39 -6.87
CA ARG A 27 -13.97 12.18 -7.52
C ARG A 27 -15.36 11.64 -7.19
N TYR A 28 -15.51 10.33 -7.15
CA TYR A 28 -16.78 9.64 -6.98
C TYR A 28 -16.91 9.02 -5.58
N HIS A 29 -16.67 9.82 -4.54
CA HIS A 29 -16.71 9.33 -3.15
C HIS A 29 -17.99 8.54 -2.86
N ARG A 30 -17.83 7.24 -2.61
CA ARG A 30 -18.90 6.28 -2.31
C ARG A 30 -18.67 5.65 -0.93
N ASN A 31 -19.73 5.08 -0.35
CA ASN A 31 -19.56 4.19 0.79
C ASN A 31 -18.73 2.98 0.34
N ASN A 32 -17.65 2.65 1.06
CA ASN A 32 -16.61 1.67 0.72
C ASN A 32 -15.67 2.07 -0.44
N ASP A 33 -15.44 3.37 -0.66
CA ASP A 33 -14.34 3.79 -1.53
C ASP A 33 -12.99 3.34 -0.94
N GLY A 34 -12.00 3.13 -1.80
CA GLY A 34 -10.65 2.72 -1.42
C GLY A 34 -9.62 3.19 -2.44
N CYS A 35 -8.35 2.96 -2.15
CA CYS A 35 -7.25 3.23 -3.06
C CYS A 35 -6.72 1.92 -3.64
N PHE A 36 -6.16 1.99 -4.85
CA PHE A 36 -5.44 0.87 -5.43
C PHE A 36 -4.06 1.30 -5.97
N THR A 37 -3.17 0.32 -6.07
CA THR A 37 -1.94 0.36 -6.87
C THR A 37 -1.87 -0.91 -7.69
N ARG A 38 -1.60 -0.81 -8.99
CA ARG A 38 -1.38 -1.96 -9.88
C ARG A 38 -0.14 -1.77 -10.75
N ILE A 39 0.50 -2.87 -11.11
CA ILE A 39 1.67 -2.91 -11.98
C ILE A 39 1.27 -3.64 -13.27
N TYR A 40 1.04 -2.89 -14.35
CA TYR A 40 0.76 -3.45 -15.66
C TYR A 40 2.03 -3.43 -16.51
N GLY A 41 2.64 -4.61 -16.71
CA GLY A 41 3.97 -4.69 -17.31
C GLY A 41 5.02 -4.05 -16.39
N ASP A 42 5.53 -2.89 -16.81
CA ASP A 42 6.45 -2.05 -16.02
C ASP A 42 5.82 -0.74 -15.52
N THR A 43 4.55 -0.50 -15.85
CA THR A 43 3.85 0.74 -15.50
C THR A 43 3.11 0.59 -14.17
N VAL A 44 3.40 1.48 -13.22
CA VAL A 44 2.66 1.62 -11.97
C VAL A 44 1.49 2.56 -12.18
N ILE A 45 0.30 2.12 -11.79
CA ILE A 45 -0.93 2.91 -11.85
C ILE A 45 -1.54 2.96 -10.45
N ARG A 46 -1.81 4.18 -9.97
CA ARG A 46 -2.46 4.45 -8.69
C ARG A 46 -3.77 5.19 -8.93
N GLY A 47 -4.80 4.88 -8.14
CA GLY A 47 -6.09 5.55 -8.26
C GLY A 47 -7.07 5.19 -7.17
N CYS A 48 -8.29 5.72 -7.30
CA CYS A 48 -9.41 5.39 -6.43
C CYS A 48 -10.21 4.22 -7.00
N ILE A 49 -10.71 3.35 -6.13
CA ILE A 49 -11.54 2.20 -6.53
C ILE A 49 -12.87 2.70 -7.12
N SER A 50 -13.42 3.79 -6.58
CA SER A 50 -14.65 4.41 -7.12
C SER A 50 -14.54 4.85 -8.59
N ASP A 51 -13.33 5.11 -9.09
CA ASP A 51 -13.10 5.49 -10.50
C ASP A 51 -13.22 4.29 -11.46
N LEU A 52 -13.12 3.05 -10.96
CA LEU A 52 -13.21 1.82 -11.76
C LEU A 52 -14.65 1.40 -12.07
N GLY A 53 -15.64 2.02 -11.42
CA GLY A 53 -17.07 1.66 -11.53
C GLY A 53 -17.63 1.00 -10.28
N SER A 54 -18.91 0.63 -10.31
CA SER A 54 -19.56 -0.07 -9.19
C SER A 54 -19.08 -1.51 -9.05
N ASP A 55 -18.79 -1.94 -7.82
CA ASP A 55 -18.55 -3.33 -7.42
C ASP A 55 -17.39 -4.05 -8.12
N THR A 56 -16.40 -3.27 -8.57
CA THR A 56 -15.21 -3.82 -9.23
C THR A 56 -14.07 -3.96 -8.23
N ASP A 57 -13.63 -5.20 -8.00
CA ASP A 57 -12.38 -5.46 -7.29
C ASP A 57 -11.19 -5.06 -8.19
N PRO A 58 -10.40 -4.04 -7.82
CA PRO A 58 -9.28 -3.53 -8.62
C PRO A 58 -8.18 -4.58 -8.86
N CYS A 59 -8.08 -5.59 -7.99
CA CYS A 59 -7.04 -6.61 -8.00
C CYS A 59 -7.54 -7.98 -8.47
N LYS A 60 -8.80 -8.10 -8.90
CA LYS A 60 -9.33 -9.36 -9.43
C LYS A 60 -8.54 -9.80 -10.68
N GLY A 61 -7.95 -10.99 -10.61
CA GLY A 61 -7.14 -11.56 -11.70
C GLY A 61 -5.68 -11.10 -11.72
N TRP A 62 -5.24 -10.28 -10.76
CA TRP A 62 -3.85 -9.85 -10.62
C TRP A 62 -3.11 -10.68 -9.58
N LYS A 63 -1.78 -10.76 -9.71
CA LYS A 63 -0.94 -11.33 -8.65
C LYS A 63 -0.92 -10.37 -7.45
N ARG A 64 -0.81 -10.92 -6.24
CA ARG A 64 -0.64 -10.10 -5.01
C ARG A 64 0.59 -9.20 -5.03
N SER A 65 1.62 -9.56 -5.81
CA SER A 65 2.83 -8.75 -6.02
C SER A 65 2.64 -7.61 -7.02
N ASP A 66 1.56 -7.64 -7.80
CA ASP A 66 1.31 -6.70 -8.90
C ASP A 66 0.07 -5.85 -8.65
N CYS A 67 -0.69 -6.10 -7.58
CA CYS A 67 -1.83 -5.28 -7.20
C CYS A 67 -2.05 -5.25 -5.69
N HIS A 68 -2.36 -4.06 -5.18
CA HIS A 68 -2.72 -3.81 -3.79
C HIS A 68 -3.91 -2.86 -3.73
N ALA A 69 -4.90 -3.21 -2.91
CA ALA A 69 -6.05 -2.40 -2.59
C ALA A 69 -6.12 -2.16 -1.07
N CYS A 70 -6.53 -0.97 -0.67
CA CYS A 70 -6.57 -0.54 0.73
C CYS A 70 -7.64 0.57 0.91
N TYR A 71 -8.05 0.85 2.15
CA TYR A 71 -9.26 1.64 2.43
C TYR A 71 -9.03 2.85 3.35
N ASP A 72 -7.77 3.27 3.52
CA ASP A 72 -7.38 4.45 4.31
C ASP A 72 -6.85 5.58 3.41
N ASP A 73 -6.89 6.82 3.90
CA ASP A 73 -6.35 7.96 3.15
C ASP A 73 -4.87 7.78 2.82
N GLY A 74 -4.54 7.84 1.53
CA GLY A 74 -3.16 7.74 1.05
C GLY A 74 -2.50 6.38 1.27
N CYS A 75 -3.27 5.33 1.56
CA CYS A 75 -2.71 3.99 1.84
C CYS A 75 -1.97 3.38 0.64
N ASN A 76 -2.25 3.86 -0.58
CA ASN A 76 -1.58 3.44 -1.80
C ASN A 76 -0.26 4.19 -2.06
N TYR A 77 0.56 4.40 -1.03
CA TYR A 77 1.84 5.14 -1.11
C TYR A 77 3.06 4.28 -1.45
N VAL A 78 2.97 2.96 -1.23
CA VAL A 78 4.12 2.05 -1.31
C VAL A 78 4.76 2.03 -2.70
N SER A 79 6.09 1.95 -2.77
CA SER A 79 6.82 1.90 -4.05
C SER A 79 6.60 0.57 -4.80
N ARG A 80 6.91 0.56 -6.10
CA ARG A 80 6.87 -0.64 -6.95
C ARG A 80 7.62 -1.83 -6.35
N ASN A 81 8.82 -1.57 -5.82
CA ASN A 81 9.68 -2.61 -5.26
C ASN A 81 9.08 -3.22 -4.00
N VAL A 82 8.51 -2.38 -3.13
CA VAL A 82 7.81 -2.83 -1.93
C VAL A 82 6.60 -3.66 -2.32
N LEU A 83 5.77 -3.20 -3.27
CA LEU A 83 4.60 -3.93 -3.75
C LEU A 83 4.97 -5.32 -4.29
N ARG A 84 6.01 -5.41 -5.12
CA ARG A 84 6.52 -6.69 -5.64
C ARG A 84 7.08 -7.61 -4.56
N ASN A 85 7.68 -7.04 -3.52
CA ASN A 85 8.23 -7.77 -2.39
C ASN A 85 7.21 -8.01 -1.26
N SER A 86 5.99 -7.48 -1.38
CA SER A 86 4.93 -7.60 -0.37
C SER A 86 4.37 -9.04 -0.28
N SER A 87 4.68 -9.90 -1.25
CA SER A 87 4.54 -11.36 -1.12
C SER A 87 5.42 -11.95 0.00
N SER A 88 6.39 -11.19 0.53
CA SER A 88 7.27 -11.57 1.64
C SER A 88 7.05 -10.74 2.92
N PHE A 89 6.24 -9.67 2.88
CA PHE A 89 6.05 -8.75 4.01
C PHE A 89 4.58 -8.73 4.46
N SER A 90 4.08 -9.88 4.93
CA SER A 90 3.04 -9.84 5.96
C SER A 90 3.61 -9.11 7.15
N GLY A 91 3.00 -7.98 7.51
CA GLY A 91 3.49 -7.05 8.51
C GLY A 91 4.13 -7.75 9.70
N THR A 92 5.42 -7.53 9.88
CA THR A 92 6.02 -7.67 11.19
C THR A 92 5.39 -6.58 12.05
N SER A 93 4.22 -6.89 12.64
CA SER A 93 3.84 -6.33 13.91
C SER A 93 5.08 -6.44 14.78
N LEU A 94 5.66 -5.30 15.13
CA LEU A 94 6.79 -5.20 16.03
C LEU A 94 6.27 -5.61 17.43
N ARG A 95 5.96 -6.90 17.62
CA ARG A 95 5.88 -7.52 18.93
C ARG A 95 7.32 -7.65 19.38
N THR A 96 7.86 -6.56 19.92
CA THR A 96 9.01 -6.61 20.81
C THR A 96 8.66 -7.58 21.93
N SER A 97 9.13 -8.82 21.80
CA SER A 97 9.00 -9.87 22.80
C SER A 97 9.70 -9.41 24.08
N LEU A 98 8.90 -8.97 25.06
CA LEU A 98 9.28 -8.66 26.44
C LEU A 98 10.12 -9.77 27.11
N PHE A 99 10.14 -10.98 26.54
CA PHE A 99 10.94 -12.12 26.97
C PHE A 99 12.46 -11.89 26.90
N PHE A 100 12.98 -11.13 25.91
CA PHE A 100 14.43 -10.91 25.80
C PHE A 100 14.97 -9.96 26.89
N VAL A 101 14.18 -8.97 27.30
CA VAL A 101 14.59 -8.01 28.35
C VAL A 101 14.60 -8.70 29.72
N LEU A 102 13.60 -9.55 30.01
CA LEU A 102 13.52 -10.27 31.27
C LEU A 102 14.67 -11.30 31.41
N HIS A 103 15.02 -11.99 30.32
CA HIS A 103 16.10 -12.97 30.34
C HIS A 103 17.48 -12.32 30.48
N TYR A 104 17.68 -11.12 29.92
CA TYR A 104 18.92 -10.37 30.09
C TYR A 104 19.08 -9.84 31.54
N PHE A 105 17.98 -9.36 32.15
CA PHE A 105 17.99 -8.93 33.55
C PHE A 105 18.28 -10.08 34.52
N LEU A 106 17.71 -11.27 34.29
CA LEU A 106 17.96 -12.44 35.14
C LEU A 106 19.41 -12.95 35.08
N VAL A 107 20.11 -12.76 33.95
CA VAL A 107 21.50 -13.23 33.77
C VAL A 107 22.52 -12.24 34.34
N LEU A 108 22.22 -10.94 34.36
CA LEU A 108 23.14 -9.93 34.90
C LEU A 108 23.04 -9.74 36.41
N PHE A 109 21.89 -10.07 37.00
CA PHE A 109 21.61 -9.84 38.43
C PHE A 109 21.27 -11.13 39.19
N GLY A 110 21.55 -12.30 38.59
CA GLY A 110 21.37 -13.63 39.17
C GLY A 110 22.69 -14.35 39.38
#